data_AF-A0AB39VXT4-F1
#
_entry.id   AF-A0AB39VXT4-F1
#
_cell.length_a   1.000
_cell.length_b   1.000
_cell.length_c   1.000
_cell.angle_alpha   90.00
_cell.angle_beta   90.00
_cell.angle_gamma   90.00
#
_symmetry.space_group_name_H-M   'P 1'
#
loop_
_entity.id
_entity.type
_entity.pdbx_description
1 polymer ?
#
loop_
_entity_poly.entity_id
_entity_poly.type
_entity_poly.pdbx_seq_one_letter_code
_entity_poly.pdbx_strand_id
1 'polypeptide(L)'
;MTVAQQQATDLLATLAEIEPGSTLAQARETRDAATLHTQGSYDALFNSNENLAEFPLADRLALAQQVARWHNDVQLGAHYAERLKALSDDTSTSKQKYQTALAHAERLSFKPANATAEHLAELQDAGWSADAIVTLSQLVAFVSFQSRLLRGYRLISGKSVEDNGSASVGAAFWNSQPATHTGKNAPVAFTQDELGWEPWIASKPLKDFEPQQQETLARFGHSDSDYFRLLGRNLTVLEQRTLTDKGIFFTSGGLPRKERELAAAVASKINGCIYCASVHARKAAQLSKQPEAVQRLLDTPAGDILSLGQEPRWQAEIDFSASLSATPPTANQQQISGLRELGLSDLELLDLVQSTAFFAWANRLMLTLGEPFEQ
;
A
#
# COMPACT_ATOMS: atom_id res chain seq x y z
N MET A 1 18.11 7.93 30.29
CA MET A 1 17.38 6.68 30.01
C MET A 1 18.02 6.07 28.78
N THR A 2 18.49 4.83 28.89
CA THR A 2 19.29 4.17 27.85
C THR A 2 18.41 3.80 26.65
N VAL A 3 19.05 3.66 25.48
CA VAL A 3 18.47 3.24 24.18
C VAL A 3 17.63 1.95 24.27
N ALA A 4 17.73 1.20 25.36
CA ALA A 4 16.99 -0.03 25.65
C ALA A 4 15.55 0.18 26.22
N GLN A 5 15.08 1.42 26.45
CA GLN A 5 13.73 1.69 27.01
C GLN A 5 12.71 2.26 25.99
N GLN A 6 13.04 2.26 24.70
CA GLN A 6 12.14 2.57 23.59
C GLN A 6 12.07 1.38 22.62
N GLN A 7 11.76 0.18 23.12
CA GLN A 7 11.07 -0.77 22.26
C GLN A 7 9.66 -0.20 22.05
N ALA A 8 9.54 0.65 21.03
CA ALA A 8 8.24 1.05 20.50
C ALA A 8 7.42 -0.23 20.31
N THR A 9 6.25 -0.29 20.92
CA THR A 9 5.36 -1.45 20.84
C THR A 9 5.11 -1.76 19.37
N ASP A 10 5.56 -2.93 18.89
CA ASP A 10 5.25 -3.41 17.54
C ASP A 10 3.73 -3.65 17.49
N LEU A 11 3.01 -2.64 16.98
CA LEU A 11 1.56 -2.65 16.96
C LEU A 11 1.04 -3.85 16.17
N LEU A 12 1.66 -4.15 15.03
CA LEU A 12 1.20 -5.23 14.17
C LEU A 12 1.44 -6.59 14.82
N ALA A 13 2.54 -6.79 15.55
CA ALA A 13 2.75 -8.03 16.30
C ALA A 13 1.73 -8.19 17.43
N THR A 14 1.40 -7.10 18.12
CA THR A 14 0.40 -7.09 19.19
C THR A 14 -0.99 -7.43 18.64
N LEU A 15 -1.43 -6.72 17.59
CA LEU A 15 -2.75 -6.93 16.99
C LEU A 15 -2.85 -8.31 16.34
N ALA A 16 -1.84 -8.77 15.60
CA ALA A 16 -1.86 -10.10 14.98
C ALA A 16 -1.65 -11.26 15.97
N GLU A 17 -1.48 -10.98 17.27
CA GLU A 17 -1.25 -11.97 18.33
C GLU A 17 -0.08 -12.91 18.02
N ILE A 18 1.04 -12.33 17.54
CA ILE A 18 2.23 -13.10 17.20
C ILE A 18 2.90 -13.59 18.47
N GLU A 19 3.01 -14.91 18.61
CA GLU A 19 3.62 -15.54 19.77
C GLU A 19 5.15 -15.26 19.80
N PRO A 20 5.68 -14.73 20.91
CA PRO A 20 7.12 -14.52 21.06
C PRO A 20 7.91 -15.81 20.84
N GLY A 21 8.98 -15.75 20.04
CA GLY A 21 9.80 -16.91 19.71
C GLY A 21 9.22 -17.83 18.62
N SER A 22 8.00 -17.58 18.12
CA SER A 22 7.47 -18.29 16.94
C SER A 22 8.34 -18.05 15.70
N THR A 23 8.19 -18.93 14.70
CA THR A 23 8.88 -18.81 13.40
C THR A 23 8.54 -17.50 12.68
N LEU A 24 7.30 -17.01 12.81
CA LEU A 24 6.92 -15.69 12.28
C LEU A 24 7.60 -14.55 13.06
N ALA A 25 7.70 -14.63 14.39
CA ALA A 25 8.43 -13.62 15.18
C ALA A 25 9.90 -13.53 14.74
N GLN A 26 10.57 -14.67 14.58
CA GLN A 26 11.96 -14.74 14.10
C GLN A 26 12.10 -14.22 12.65
N ALA A 27 11.14 -14.53 11.77
CA ALA A 27 11.11 -13.99 10.42
C ALA A 27 10.99 -12.46 10.41
N ARG A 28 10.16 -11.90 11.30
CA ARG A 28 10.00 -10.44 11.45
C ARG A 28 11.22 -9.77 12.07
N GLU A 29 11.95 -10.44 12.96
CA GLU A 29 13.28 -9.99 13.43
C GLU A 29 14.31 -9.99 12.30
N THR A 30 14.24 -10.98 11.39
CA THR A 30 15.08 -11.01 10.18
C THR A 30 14.73 -9.89 9.19
N ARG A 31 13.51 -9.34 9.28
CA ARG A 31 12.99 -8.21 8.50
C ARG A 31 12.72 -6.99 9.39
N ASP A 32 13.60 -6.76 10.37
CA ASP A 32 13.45 -5.70 11.37
C ASP A 32 13.21 -4.32 10.75
N ALA A 33 13.93 -3.97 9.68
CA ALA A 33 13.79 -2.69 8.99
C ALA A 33 12.36 -2.45 8.47
N ALA A 34 11.73 -3.46 7.86
CA ALA A 34 10.35 -3.35 7.38
C ALA A 34 9.37 -3.16 8.55
N THR A 35 9.59 -3.86 9.66
CA THR A 35 8.79 -3.73 10.89
C THR A 35 8.95 -2.33 11.51
N LEU A 36 10.19 -1.89 11.72
CA LEU A 36 10.54 -0.61 12.31
C LEU A 36 9.93 0.56 11.53
N HIS A 37 10.06 0.56 10.21
CA HIS A 37 9.60 1.68 9.39
C HIS A 37 8.10 1.64 9.09
N THR A 38 7.47 0.47 9.17
CA THR A 38 6.01 0.37 9.21
C THR A 38 5.46 1.01 10.49
N GLN A 39 6.08 0.73 11.64
CA GLN A 39 5.73 1.38 12.91
C GLN A 39 5.99 2.89 12.86
N GLY A 40 7.13 3.31 12.30
CA GLY A 40 7.45 4.73 12.10
C GLY A 40 6.43 5.47 11.24
N SER A 41 5.86 4.81 10.22
CA SER A 41 4.77 5.38 9.42
C SER A 41 3.49 5.57 10.24
N TYR A 42 3.14 4.61 11.09
CA TYR A 42 2.03 4.74 12.04
C TYR A 42 2.26 5.90 13.02
N ASP A 43 3.46 6.02 13.57
CA ASP A 43 3.79 7.09 14.52
C ASP A 43 3.72 8.48 13.85
N ALA A 44 4.25 8.59 12.64
CA ALA A 44 4.14 9.83 11.85
C ALA A 44 2.68 10.21 11.55
N LEU A 45 1.83 9.22 11.26
CA LEU A 45 0.43 9.45 10.89
C LEU A 45 -0.51 9.63 12.09
N PHE A 46 -0.20 9.14 13.29
CA PHE A 46 -1.15 9.13 14.41
C PHE A 46 -0.58 9.58 15.76
N ASN A 47 0.72 9.79 15.88
CA ASN A 47 1.36 10.22 17.13
C ASN A 47 2.07 11.58 16.99
N SER A 48 2.35 12.02 15.76
CA SER A 48 2.77 13.39 15.48
C SER A 48 1.59 14.30 15.12
N ASN A 49 1.72 15.58 15.47
CA ASN A 49 0.87 16.68 15.01
C ASN A 49 1.63 17.65 14.08
N GLU A 50 2.91 17.38 13.83
CA GLU A 50 3.78 18.24 13.02
C GLU A 50 3.26 18.29 11.57
N ASN A 51 2.93 19.49 11.09
CA ASN A 51 2.33 19.73 9.76
C ASN A 51 0.96 19.06 9.52
N LEU A 52 0.23 18.68 10.58
CA LEU A 52 -1.07 17.98 10.50
C LEU A 52 -2.24 18.77 11.08
N ALA A 53 -2.09 20.07 11.31
CA ALA A 53 -3.12 20.90 11.93
C ALA A 53 -4.46 20.93 11.17
N GLU A 54 -4.42 20.81 9.84
CA GLU A 54 -5.62 20.75 9.00
C GLU A 54 -6.34 19.39 9.00
N PHE A 55 -5.72 18.35 9.58
CA PHE A 55 -6.29 17.01 9.72
C PHE A 55 -6.11 16.51 11.17
N PRO A 56 -6.98 16.95 12.10
CA PRO A 56 -6.89 16.65 13.52
C PRO A 56 -6.84 15.15 13.82
N LEU A 57 -6.23 14.78 14.95
CA LEU A 57 -6.04 13.38 15.32
C LEU A 57 -7.37 12.62 15.48
N ALA A 58 -8.43 13.28 16.00
CA ALA A 58 -9.75 12.66 16.12
C ALA A 58 -10.29 12.23 14.75
N ASP A 59 -10.23 13.10 13.75
CA ASP A 59 -10.67 12.80 12.38
C ASP A 59 -9.80 11.71 11.73
N ARG A 60 -8.47 11.77 11.95
CA ARG A 60 -7.53 10.73 11.48
C ARG A 60 -7.89 9.35 12.03
N LEU A 61 -8.13 9.24 13.33
CA LEU A 61 -8.50 7.97 13.98
C LEU A 61 -9.89 7.49 13.57
N ALA A 62 -10.87 8.40 13.47
CA ALA A 62 -12.22 8.07 13.02
C ALA A 62 -12.23 7.55 11.58
N LEU A 63 -11.47 8.20 10.69
CA LEU A 63 -11.33 7.76 9.31
C LEU A 63 -10.57 6.43 9.22
N ALA A 64 -9.49 6.26 9.98
CA ALA A 64 -8.74 5.01 10.03
C ALA A 64 -9.59 3.83 10.53
N GLN A 65 -10.41 4.06 11.56
CA GLN A 65 -11.40 3.08 12.03
C GLN A 65 -12.37 2.70 10.90
N GLN A 66 -12.88 3.68 10.16
CA GLN A 66 -13.83 3.42 9.08
C GLN A 66 -13.18 2.65 7.92
N VAL A 67 -11.94 2.99 7.56
CA VAL A 67 -11.16 2.28 6.53
C VAL A 67 -10.87 0.84 6.96
N ALA A 68 -10.49 0.59 8.22
CA ALA A 68 -10.31 -0.75 8.74
C ALA A 68 -11.60 -1.59 8.67
N ARG A 69 -12.75 -1.00 9.00
CA ARG A 69 -14.08 -1.64 8.83
C ARG A 69 -14.38 -1.99 7.38
N TRP A 70 -14.10 -1.10 6.43
CA TRP A 70 -14.27 -1.39 5.00
C TRP A 70 -13.39 -2.54 4.50
N HIS A 71 -12.22 -2.73 5.11
CA HIS A 71 -11.35 -3.87 4.87
C HIS A 71 -11.74 -5.13 5.66
N ASN A 72 -12.82 -5.05 6.44
CA ASN A 72 -13.27 -6.07 7.38
C ASN A 72 -12.17 -6.55 8.36
N ASP A 73 -11.33 -5.62 8.84
CA ASP A 73 -10.32 -5.89 9.86
C ASP A 73 -10.83 -5.43 11.23
N VAL A 74 -11.34 -6.38 12.01
CA VAL A 74 -11.97 -6.12 13.31
C VAL A 74 -10.93 -5.64 14.33
N GLN A 75 -9.72 -6.21 14.33
CA GLN A 75 -8.69 -5.88 15.31
C GLN A 75 -8.13 -4.48 15.09
N LEU A 76 -7.84 -4.12 13.84
CA LEU A 76 -7.40 -2.79 13.49
C LEU A 76 -8.50 -1.74 13.72
N GLY A 77 -9.75 -2.08 13.38
CA GLY A 77 -10.90 -1.23 13.65
C GLY A 77 -11.12 -0.98 15.15
N ALA A 78 -10.97 -2.02 15.99
CA ALA A 78 -11.07 -1.90 17.44
C ALA A 78 -9.95 -1.03 18.02
N HIS A 79 -8.71 -1.23 17.57
CA HIS A 79 -7.56 -0.41 17.97
C HIS A 79 -7.79 1.08 17.74
N TYR A 80 -8.23 1.47 16.53
CA TYR A 80 -8.53 2.87 16.25
C TYR A 80 -9.73 3.40 17.05
N ALA A 81 -10.74 2.56 17.30
CA ALA A 81 -11.89 2.91 18.12
C ALA A 81 -11.49 3.25 19.57
N GLU A 82 -10.64 2.41 20.16
CA GLU A 82 -10.16 2.58 21.53
C GLU A 82 -9.32 3.84 21.66
N ARG A 83 -8.41 4.08 20.70
CA ARG A 83 -7.62 5.31 20.66
C ARG A 83 -8.50 6.55 20.51
N LEU A 84 -9.51 6.52 19.65
CA LEU A 84 -10.44 7.63 19.46
C LEU A 84 -11.22 7.91 20.74
N LYS A 85 -11.71 6.87 21.42
CA LYS A 85 -12.43 6.99 22.70
C LYS A 85 -11.54 7.53 23.84
N ALA A 86 -10.24 7.27 23.78
CA ALA A 86 -9.28 7.73 24.79
C ALA A 86 -8.85 9.20 24.58
N LEU A 87 -9.21 9.84 23.46
CA LEU A 87 -8.91 11.25 23.26
C LEU A 87 -9.75 12.12 24.19
N SER A 88 -9.07 13.05 24.88
CA SER A 88 -9.73 14.11 25.66
C SER A 88 -10.02 15.36 24.83
N ASP A 89 -9.38 15.50 23.68
CA ASP A 89 -9.55 16.61 22.73
C ASP A 89 -10.66 16.27 21.71
N ASP A 90 -11.65 17.16 21.58
CA ASP A 90 -12.76 17.04 20.63
C ASP A 90 -12.54 17.84 19.33
N THR A 91 -11.34 18.40 19.15
CA THR A 91 -10.97 19.12 17.93
C THR A 91 -11.16 18.24 16.69
N SER A 92 -12.04 18.69 15.81
CA SER A 92 -12.40 18.03 14.55
C SER A 92 -12.58 19.07 13.45
N THR A 93 -12.47 18.64 12.20
CA THR A 93 -12.80 19.47 11.04
C THR A 93 -14.32 19.71 10.96
N SER A 94 -14.72 20.64 10.10
CA SER A 94 -16.15 20.83 9.83
C SER A 94 -16.76 19.56 9.26
N LYS A 95 -18.04 19.31 9.56
CA LYS A 95 -18.77 18.15 9.03
C LYS A 95 -18.65 18.03 7.51
N GLN A 96 -18.70 19.16 6.80
CA GLN A 96 -18.55 19.19 5.34
C GLN A 96 -17.16 18.74 4.90
N LYS A 97 -16.10 19.25 5.55
CA LYS A 97 -14.70 18.90 5.24
C LYS A 97 -14.41 17.42 5.54
N TYR A 98 -14.98 16.87 6.62
CA TYR A 98 -14.86 15.44 6.93
C TYR A 98 -15.60 14.55 5.91
N GLN A 99 -16.77 14.97 5.41
CA GLN A 99 -17.52 14.19 4.41
C GLN A 99 -16.75 14.05 3.08
N THR A 100 -16.04 15.09 2.64
CA THR A 100 -15.19 14.97 1.45
C THR A 100 -13.98 14.06 1.68
N ALA A 101 -13.39 14.08 2.89
CA ALA A 101 -12.36 13.12 3.27
C ALA A 101 -12.87 11.67 3.27
N LEU A 102 -14.09 11.44 3.77
CA LEU A 102 -14.73 10.12 3.78
C LEU A 102 -14.99 9.61 2.36
N ALA A 103 -15.52 10.45 1.47
CA ALA A 103 -15.75 10.11 0.06
C ALA A 103 -14.43 9.78 -0.66
N HIS A 104 -13.37 10.55 -0.40
CA HIS A 104 -12.03 10.26 -0.92
C HIS A 104 -11.50 8.92 -0.41
N ALA A 105 -11.65 8.65 0.89
CA ALA A 105 -11.21 7.41 1.51
C ALA A 105 -11.95 6.18 0.97
N GLU A 106 -13.26 6.29 0.74
CA GLU A 106 -14.08 5.22 0.14
C GLU A 106 -13.57 4.90 -1.27
N ARG A 107 -13.33 5.93 -2.10
CA ARG A 107 -12.78 5.79 -3.44
C ARG A 107 -11.41 5.10 -3.42
N LEU A 108 -10.47 5.57 -2.59
CA LEU A 108 -9.16 4.93 -2.43
C LEU A 108 -9.28 3.47 -1.98
N SER A 109 -10.24 3.15 -1.12
CA SER A 109 -10.37 1.80 -0.54
C SER A 109 -10.89 0.78 -1.55
N PHE A 110 -11.96 1.13 -2.28
CA PHE A 110 -12.73 0.19 -3.11
C PHE A 110 -12.49 0.34 -4.62
N LYS A 111 -12.34 1.57 -5.11
CA LYS A 111 -12.29 1.86 -6.56
C LYS A 111 -11.23 2.91 -6.90
N PRO A 112 -9.95 2.70 -6.52
CA PRO A 112 -8.92 3.71 -6.73
C PRO A 112 -8.71 4.04 -8.21
N ALA A 113 -8.89 3.07 -9.12
CA ALA A 113 -8.77 3.28 -10.56
C ALA A 113 -9.85 4.19 -11.17
N ASN A 114 -10.91 4.52 -10.43
CA ASN A 114 -11.96 5.46 -10.86
C ASN A 114 -11.70 6.89 -10.38
N ALA A 115 -10.58 7.16 -9.73
CA ALA A 115 -10.21 8.53 -9.35
C ALA A 115 -9.87 9.36 -10.58
N THR A 116 -10.06 10.67 -10.45
CA THR A 116 -9.83 11.68 -11.50
C THR A 116 -9.37 12.97 -10.83
N ALA A 117 -8.84 13.91 -11.61
CA ALA A 117 -8.40 15.21 -11.10
C ALA A 117 -9.55 16.00 -10.42
N GLU A 118 -10.78 15.89 -10.91
CA GLU A 118 -11.96 16.57 -10.37
C GLU A 118 -12.23 16.16 -8.92
N HIS A 119 -11.98 14.90 -8.58
CA HIS A 119 -12.15 14.42 -7.21
C HIS A 119 -11.17 15.08 -6.21
N LEU A 120 -9.98 15.49 -6.67
CA LEU A 120 -9.06 16.27 -5.84
C LEU A 120 -9.46 17.75 -5.79
N ALA A 121 -10.03 18.28 -6.88
CA ALA A 121 -10.62 19.61 -6.88
C ALA A 121 -11.77 19.74 -5.87
N GLU A 122 -12.63 18.72 -5.73
CA GLU A 122 -13.68 18.68 -4.71
C GLU A 122 -13.14 18.79 -3.27
N LEU A 123 -11.97 18.19 -2.99
CA LEU A 123 -11.30 18.34 -1.69
C LEU A 123 -10.77 19.77 -1.52
N GLN A 124 -10.16 20.35 -2.55
CA GLN A 124 -9.66 21.73 -2.52
C GLN A 124 -10.79 22.75 -2.31
N ASP A 125 -11.93 22.57 -2.99
CA ASP A 125 -13.13 23.39 -2.84
C ASP A 125 -13.74 23.28 -1.44
N ALA A 126 -13.59 22.12 -0.79
CA ALA A 126 -13.95 21.93 0.62
C ALA A 126 -12.92 22.50 1.61
N GLY A 127 -11.86 23.14 1.12
CA GLY A 127 -10.84 23.82 1.93
C GLY A 127 -9.73 22.92 2.44
N TRP A 128 -9.44 21.79 1.78
CA TRP A 128 -8.23 21.00 2.05
C TRP A 128 -7.02 21.60 1.31
N SER A 129 -5.93 21.86 2.02
CA SER A 129 -4.65 22.18 1.37
C SER A 129 -4.04 20.95 0.66
N ALA A 130 -3.13 21.19 -0.29
CA ALA A 130 -2.41 20.12 -0.98
C ALA A 130 -1.66 19.18 -0.02
N ASP A 131 -1.08 19.73 1.06
CA ASP A 131 -0.34 18.96 2.06
C ASP A 131 -1.29 18.06 2.87
N ALA A 132 -2.48 18.58 3.20
CA ALA A 132 -3.52 17.84 3.89
C ALA A 132 -4.14 16.74 3.00
N ILE A 133 -4.35 16.98 1.70
CA ILE A 133 -4.82 15.96 0.74
C ILE A 133 -3.81 14.81 0.60
N VAL A 134 -2.51 15.13 0.49
CA VAL A 134 -1.46 14.11 0.43
C VAL A 134 -1.42 13.29 1.71
N THR A 135 -1.48 13.94 2.88
CA THR A 135 -1.53 13.23 4.16
C THR A 135 -2.78 12.35 4.27
N LEU A 136 -3.96 12.87 3.94
CA LEU A 136 -5.21 12.11 3.93
C LEU A 136 -5.08 10.85 3.07
N SER A 137 -4.53 11.00 1.87
CA SER A 137 -4.32 9.88 0.94
C SER A 137 -3.30 8.87 1.49
N GLN A 138 -2.20 9.34 2.10
CA GLN A 138 -1.22 8.47 2.76
C GLN A 138 -1.82 7.70 3.94
N LEU A 139 -2.65 8.33 4.76
CA LEU A 139 -3.32 7.68 5.88
C LEU A 139 -4.24 6.55 5.43
N VAL A 140 -5.13 6.82 4.47
CA VAL A 140 -6.08 5.80 3.97
C VAL A 140 -5.32 4.63 3.33
N ALA A 141 -4.30 4.93 2.52
CA ALA A 141 -3.49 3.92 1.86
C ALA A 141 -2.65 3.11 2.86
N PHE A 142 -2.14 3.74 3.93
CA PHE A 142 -1.42 3.08 5.01
C PHE A 142 -2.31 2.11 5.80
N VAL A 143 -3.54 2.51 6.18
CA VAL A 143 -4.48 1.63 6.88
C VAL A 143 -4.88 0.43 6.00
N SER A 144 -5.01 0.64 4.69
CA SER A 144 -5.23 -0.42 3.71
C SER A 144 -4.07 -1.43 3.66
N PHE A 145 -2.83 -0.95 3.81
CA PHE A 145 -1.63 -1.77 3.93
C PHE A 145 -1.57 -2.52 5.25
N GLN A 146 -1.85 -1.87 6.39
CA GLN A 146 -1.89 -2.51 7.70
C GLN A 146 -2.90 -3.66 7.76
N SER A 147 -4.11 -3.46 7.21
CA SER A 147 -5.14 -4.49 7.19
C SER A 147 -4.67 -5.77 6.48
N ARG A 148 -3.88 -5.62 5.41
CA ARG A 148 -3.34 -6.76 4.64
C ARG A 148 -2.16 -7.41 5.35
N LEU A 149 -1.29 -6.63 6.01
CA LEU A 149 -0.25 -7.20 6.86
C LEU A 149 -0.84 -8.00 8.01
N LEU A 150 -1.83 -7.46 8.73
CA LEU A 150 -2.49 -8.16 9.83
C LEU A 150 -3.13 -9.46 9.37
N ARG A 151 -3.91 -9.43 8.29
CA ARG A 151 -4.49 -10.66 7.73
C ARG A 151 -3.41 -11.68 7.37
N GLY A 152 -2.35 -11.27 6.67
CA GLY A 152 -1.26 -12.17 6.30
C GLY A 152 -0.54 -12.76 7.51
N TYR A 153 -0.25 -11.95 8.54
CA TYR A 153 0.44 -12.40 9.76
C TYR A 153 -0.40 -13.40 10.54
N ARG A 154 -1.70 -13.12 10.72
CA ARG A 154 -2.64 -14.03 11.38
C ARG A 154 -2.72 -15.37 10.65
N LEU A 155 -2.80 -15.36 9.31
CA LEU A 155 -2.82 -16.57 8.50
C LEU A 155 -1.52 -17.38 8.58
N ILE A 156 -0.34 -16.72 8.60
CA ILE A 156 0.94 -17.42 8.79
C ILE A 156 0.98 -18.08 10.17
N SER A 157 0.46 -17.41 11.20
CA SER A 157 0.37 -17.94 12.58
C SER A 157 -0.79 -18.91 12.80
N GLY A 158 -1.58 -19.26 11.78
CA GLY A 158 -2.73 -20.16 11.92
C GLY A 158 -3.87 -19.60 12.79
N LYS A 159 -3.91 -18.29 13.02
CA LYS A 159 -4.98 -17.61 13.75
C LYS A 159 -6.19 -17.43 12.83
N SER A 160 -7.38 -17.38 13.42
CA SER A 160 -8.61 -17.12 12.65
C SER A 160 -8.58 -15.72 12.05
N VAL A 161 -9.11 -15.62 10.84
CA VAL A 161 -9.41 -14.36 10.16
C VAL A 161 -10.87 -14.36 9.73
N GLU A 162 -11.38 -13.19 9.46
CA GLU A 162 -12.74 -12.92 9.04
C GLU A 162 -12.99 -13.58 7.69
N ASP A 163 -14.10 -14.31 7.60
CA ASP A 163 -14.54 -14.92 6.35
C ASP A 163 -15.10 -13.84 5.42
N ASN A 164 -14.28 -13.48 4.43
CA ASN A 164 -14.62 -12.52 3.39
C ASN A 164 -15.06 -13.23 2.09
N GLY A 165 -15.36 -14.52 2.17
CA GLY A 165 -15.64 -15.39 1.04
C GLY A 165 -14.37 -15.97 0.41
N SER A 166 -14.57 -17.01 -0.39
CA SER A 166 -13.51 -17.75 -1.10
C SER A 166 -13.56 -17.56 -2.62
N ALA A 167 -14.37 -16.60 -3.10
CA ALA A 167 -14.49 -16.33 -4.52
C ALA A 167 -13.12 -15.90 -5.09
N SER A 168 -12.76 -16.49 -6.23
CA SER A 168 -11.55 -16.16 -6.96
C SER A 168 -11.56 -14.69 -7.39
N VAL A 169 -10.47 -13.98 -7.11
CA VAL A 169 -10.35 -12.55 -7.41
C VAL A 169 -9.89 -12.38 -8.86
N GLY A 170 -10.78 -11.85 -9.70
CA GLY A 170 -10.47 -11.51 -11.09
C GLY A 170 -9.68 -10.21 -11.21
N ALA A 171 -9.02 -10.00 -12.35
CA ALA A 171 -8.36 -8.74 -12.67
C ALA A 171 -9.35 -7.56 -12.57
N ALA A 172 -8.92 -6.44 -11.98
CA ALA A 172 -9.76 -5.26 -11.92
C ALA A 172 -9.94 -4.61 -13.29
N PHE A 173 -10.97 -3.78 -13.38
CA PHE A 173 -11.07 -2.76 -14.42
C PHE A 173 -10.00 -1.68 -14.19
N TRP A 174 -9.58 -1.04 -15.28
CA TRP A 174 -8.60 0.06 -15.26
C TRP A 174 -9.10 1.23 -16.09
N ASN A 175 -8.48 2.39 -15.92
CA ASN A 175 -8.74 3.55 -16.76
C ASN A 175 -8.20 3.28 -18.17
N SER A 176 -9.09 3.29 -19.18
CA SER A 176 -8.77 3.08 -20.59
C SER A 176 -8.96 4.34 -21.43
N GLN A 177 -9.03 5.52 -20.81
CA GLN A 177 -9.03 6.78 -21.55
C GLN A 177 -7.68 6.94 -22.28
N PRO A 178 -7.68 7.31 -23.56
CA PRO A 178 -6.45 7.37 -24.38
C PRO A 178 -5.59 8.60 -24.09
N ALA A 179 -6.09 9.55 -23.31
CA ALA A 179 -5.38 10.77 -22.95
C ALA A 179 -5.48 11.05 -21.45
N THR A 180 -4.41 11.59 -20.89
CA THR A 180 -4.40 12.11 -19.51
C THR A 180 -5.18 13.41 -19.39
N HIS A 181 -5.42 13.88 -18.17
CA HIS A 181 -6.05 15.17 -17.90
C HIS A 181 -5.29 16.35 -18.55
N THR A 182 -3.97 16.23 -18.76
CA THR A 182 -3.17 17.26 -19.45
C THR A 182 -3.06 17.05 -20.96
N GLY A 183 -3.68 15.99 -21.51
CA GLY A 183 -3.71 15.68 -22.94
C GLY A 183 -2.52 14.87 -23.46
N LYS A 184 -1.70 14.26 -22.59
CA LYS A 184 -0.65 13.31 -23.01
C LYS A 184 -1.27 11.97 -23.37
N ASN A 185 -0.59 11.17 -24.19
CA ASN A 185 -1.01 9.80 -24.50
C ASN A 185 -0.98 8.96 -23.22
N ALA A 186 -2.11 8.35 -22.88
CA ALA A 186 -2.25 7.48 -21.71
C ALA A 186 -2.26 6.01 -22.14
N PRO A 187 -1.60 5.11 -21.37
CA PRO A 187 -1.62 3.69 -21.68
C PRO A 187 -3.03 3.13 -21.46
N VAL A 188 -3.60 2.52 -22.51
CA VAL A 188 -4.96 1.94 -22.47
C VAL A 188 -4.98 0.45 -22.10
N ALA A 189 -3.81 -0.15 -21.94
CA ALA A 189 -3.62 -1.54 -21.54
C ALA A 189 -2.42 -1.67 -20.58
N PHE A 190 -2.40 -2.78 -19.84
CA PHE A 190 -1.23 -3.13 -19.04
C PHE A 190 -0.04 -3.46 -19.95
N THR A 191 1.13 -2.94 -19.62
CA THR A 191 2.35 -3.07 -20.42
C THR A 191 3.56 -3.33 -19.52
N GLN A 192 4.68 -3.80 -20.08
CA GLN A 192 5.99 -3.83 -19.42
C GLN A 192 6.84 -2.59 -19.76
N ASP A 193 6.34 -1.71 -20.63
CA ASP A 193 7.05 -0.51 -21.08
C ASP A 193 7.30 0.48 -19.94
N GLU A 194 8.27 1.35 -20.16
CA GLU A 194 8.52 2.47 -19.27
C GLU A 194 7.47 3.56 -19.47
N LEU A 195 6.85 3.96 -18.37
CA LEU A 195 5.79 4.96 -18.36
C LEU A 195 6.27 6.18 -17.58
N GLY A 196 5.78 7.34 -17.97
CA GLY A 196 5.78 8.53 -17.13
C GLY A 196 4.60 8.50 -16.17
N TRP A 197 4.64 9.34 -15.15
CA TRP A 197 3.50 9.60 -14.27
C TRP A 197 3.43 11.09 -14.00
N GLU A 198 2.22 11.64 -14.04
CA GLU A 198 1.99 13.05 -13.75
C GLU A 198 0.98 13.24 -12.62
N PRO A 199 1.23 14.20 -11.72
CA PRO A 199 0.34 14.44 -10.60
C PRO A 199 -0.84 15.35 -10.99
N TRP A 200 -1.99 15.12 -10.35
CA TRP A 200 -3.14 16.02 -10.44
C TRP A 200 -3.06 17.20 -9.47
N ILE A 201 -2.22 17.10 -8.44
CA ILE A 201 -1.83 18.21 -7.57
C ILE A 201 -0.36 18.51 -7.82
N ALA A 202 -0.02 19.76 -8.15
CA ALA A 202 1.36 20.14 -8.43
C ALA A 202 2.34 19.62 -7.35
N SER A 203 3.38 18.92 -7.78
CA SER A 203 4.48 18.52 -6.91
C SER A 203 5.18 19.77 -6.38
N LYS A 204 5.62 19.76 -5.11
CA LYS A 204 6.35 20.90 -4.53
C LYS A 204 7.69 21.06 -5.26
N PRO A 205 8.05 22.24 -5.80
CA PRO A 205 9.37 22.46 -6.41
C PRO A 205 10.50 22.11 -5.44
N LEU A 206 11.58 21.46 -5.93
CA LEU A 206 12.68 21.01 -5.07
C LEU A 206 13.27 22.16 -4.21
N LYS A 207 13.43 23.34 -4.82
CA LYS A 207 13.96 24.54 -4.15
C LYS A 207 13.08 25.08 -3.02
N ASP A 208 11.80 24.70 -2.99
CA ASP A 208 10.84 25.16 -1.97
C ASP A 208 10.85 24.25 -0.73
N PHE A 209 11.55 23.11 -0.78
CA PHE A 209 11.81 22.28 0.40
C PHE A 209 12.94 22.89 1.24
N GLU A 210 12.87 22.70 2.56
CA GLU A 210 13.98 23.09 3.44
C GLU A 210 15.26 22.30 3.09
N PRO A 211 16.47 22.84 3.35
CA PRO A 211 17.72 22.19 2.96
C PRO A 211 17.84 20.72 3.42
N GLN A 212 17.44 20.42 4.66
CA GLN A 212 17.44 19.05 5.19
C GLN A 212 16.44 18.13 4.49
N GLN A 213 15.31 18.69 4.05
CA GLN A 213 14.29 17.96 3.29
C GLN A 213 14.81 17.62 1.88
N GLN A 214 15.53 18.56 1.25
CA GLN A 214 16.20 18.32 -0.04
C GLN A 214 17.25 17.21 0.06
N GLU A 215 18.06 17.21 1.12
CA GLU A 215 19.06 16.17 1.37
C GLU A 215 18.38 14.78 1.53
N THR A 216 17.27 14.73 2.27
CA THR A 216 16.49 13.50 2.47
C THR A 216 15.96 12.95 1.14
N LEU A 217 15.42 13.81 0.28
CA LEU A 217 14.96 13.43 -1.07
C LEU A 217 16.13 12.95 -1.93
N ALA A 218 17.26 13.68 -1.92
CA ALA A 218 18.45 13.32 -2.69
C ALA A 218 19.04 11.96 -2.27
N ARG A 219 19.08 11.67 -0.96
CA ARG A 219 19.59 10.40 -0.42
C ARG A 219 18.86 9.16 -0.98
N PHE A 220 17.60 9.31 -1.38
CA PHE A 220 16.80 8.23 -1.95
C PHE A 220 16.64 8.32 -3.48
N GLY A 221 17.26 9.29 -4.14
CA GLY A 221 17.11 9.50 -5.59
C GLY A 221 15.74 10.07 -5.98
N HIS A 222 15.09 10.79 -5.07
CA HIS A 222 13.72 11.27 -5.23
C HIS A 222 13.62 12.71 -5.74
N SER A 223 14.75 13.42 -5.88
CA SER A 223 14.80 14.86 -6.21
C SER A 223 14.06 15.22 -7.49
N ASP A 224 14.19 14.40 -8.53
CA ASP A 224 13.64 14.69 -9.87
C ASP A 224 12.29 14.02 -10.13
N SER A 225 11.74 13.28 -9.15
CA SER A 225 10.47 12.58 -9.30
C SER A 225 9.30 13.44 -8.82
N ASP A 226 8.37 13.75 -9.72
CA ASP A 226 7.13 14.45 -9.36
C ASP A 226 6.31 13.69 -8.31
N TYR A 227 6.24 12.36 -8.42
CA TYR A 227 5.56 11.52 -7.45
C TYR A 227 6.16 11.66 -6.05
N PHE A 228 7.47 11.50 -5.91
CA PHE A 228 8.11 11.59 -4.60
C PHE A 228 8.12 13.02 -4.06
N ARG A 229 8.27 14.05 -4.90
CA ARG A 229 8.11 15.45 -4.46
C ARG A 229 6.68 15.78 -4.04
N LEU A 230 5.66 15.19 -4.68
CA LEU A 230 4.28 15.33 -4.22
C LEU A 230 4.09 14.68 -2.85
N LEU A 231 4.54 13.43 -2.66
CA LEU A 231 4.47 12.77 -1.35
C LEU A 231 5.30 13.46 -0.27
N GLY A 232 6.39 14.13 -0.68
CA GLY A 232 7.28 14.90 0.19
C GLY A 232 6.61 16.08 0.90
N ARG A 233 5.40 16.47 0.49
CA ARG A 233 4.53 17.37 1.27
C ARG A 233 4.29 16.87 2.70
N ASN A 234 4.34 15.55 2.91
CA ASN A 234 4.51 14.93 4.22
C ASN A 234 5.77 14.05 4.23
N LEU A 235 6.93 14.71 4.38
CA LEU A 235 8.22 14.06 4.22
C LEU A 235 8.47 12.94 5.24
N THR A 236 8.04 13.12 6.49
CA THR A 236 8.23 12.12 7.55
C THR A 236 7.58 10.79 7.18
N VAL A 237 6.34 10.82 6.67
CA VAL A 237 5.66 9.59 6.24
C VAL A 237 6.30 9.05 4.95
N LEU A 238 6.69 9.91 4.01
CA LEU A 238 7.40 9.48 2.80
C LEU A 238 8.71 8.75 3.13
N GLU A 239 9.50 9.26 4.07
CA GLU A 239 10.76 8.63 4.48
C GLU A 239 10.52 7.24 5.08
N GLN A 240 9.59 7.11 6.03
CA GLN A 240 9.25 5.83 6.64
C GLN A 240 8.69 4.84 5.62
N ARG A 241 7.84 5.30 4.69
CA ARG A 241 7.34 4.49 3.57
C ARG A 241 8.48 4.01 2.67
N THR A 242 9.44 4.88 2.35
CA THR A 242 10.59 4.55 1.50
C THR A 242 11.50 3.52 2.14
N LEU A 243 11.74 3.66 3.45
CA LEU A 243 12.55 2.71 4.20
C LEU A 243 11.82 1.37 4.38
N THR A 244 10.48 1.39 4.49
CA THR A 244 9.65 0.18 4.45
C THR A 244 9.81 -0.55 3.12
N ASP A 245 9.65 0.14 1.97
CA ASP A 245 9.87 -0.44 0.63
C ASP A 245 11.26 -1.09 0.52
N LYS A 246 12.30 -0.37 0.95
CA LYS A 246 13.67 -0.88 0.94
C LYS A 246 13.84 -2.11 1.82
N GLY A 247 13.26 -2.10 3.02
CA GLY A 247 13.24 -3.23 3.94
C GLY A 247 12.46 -4.45 3.43
N ILE A 248 11.60 -4.29 2.43
CA ILE A 248 10.84 -5.37 1.79
C ILE A 248 11.53 -5.88 0.53
N PHE A 249 12.05 -5.01 -0.35
CA PHE A 249 12.51 -5.40 -1.69
C PHE A 249 14.02 -5.63 -1.84
N PHE A 250 14.84 -5.05 -0.95
CA PHE A 250 16.30 -5.03 -1.09
C PHE A 250 17.03 -5.81 0.00
N THR A 251 16.36 -6.79 0.61
CA THR A 251 16.92 -7.68 1.64
C THR A 251 17.45 -8.99 1.05
N SER A 252 18.40 -9.61 1.75
CA SER A 252 18.96 -10.92 1.39
C SER A 252 18.18 -12.07 2.03
N GLY A 253 18.24 -13.25 1.40
CA GLY A 253 17.54 -14.47 1.84
C GLY A 253 16.01 -14.36 1.75
N GLY A 254 15.30 -15.43 2.11
CA GLY A 254 13.84 -15.52 1.99
C GLY A 254 13.37 -15.57 0.54
N LEU A 255 12.23 -14.95 0.25
CA LEU A 255 11.59 -15.04 -1.07
C LEU A 255 12.46 -14.32 -2.12
N PRO A 256 12.82 -14.97 -3.23
CA PRO A 256 13.58 -14.35 -4.31
C PRO A 256 12.95 -13.05 -4.80
N ARG A 257 13.78 -12.06 -5.13
CA ARG A 257 13.29 -10.75 -5.60
C ARG A 257 12.35 -10.86 -6.80
N LYS A 258 12.58 -11.79 -7.74
CA LYS A 258 11.68 -12.04 -8.88
C LYS A 258 10.23 -12.34 -8.44
N GLU A 259 10.03 -13.05 -7.33
CA GLU A 259 8.72 -13.45 -6.80
C GLU A 259 8.10 -12.31 -5.97
N ARG A 260 8.92 -11.51 -5.27
CA ARG A 260 8.46 -10.25 -4.64
C ARG A 260 7.93 -9.25 -5.68
N GLU A 261 8.65 -9.10 -6.79
CA GLU A 261 8.25 -8.22 -7.91
C GLU A 261 7.03 -8.79 -8.65
N LEU A 262 6.88 -10.13 -8.75
CA LEU A 262 5.66 -10.77 -9.27
C LEU A 262 4.45 -10.46 -8.38
N ALA A 263 4.57 -10.61 -7.06
CA ALA A 263 3.52 -10.29 -6.10
C ALA A 263 3.09 -8.81 -6.20
N ALA A 264 4.05 -7.90 -6.39
CA ALA A 264 3.79 -6.48 -6.64
C ALA A 264 3.03 -6.23 -7.95
N ALA A 265 3.40 -6.92 -9.03
CA ALA A 265 2.72 -6.83 -10.31
C ALA A 265 1.27 -7.35 -10.23
N VAL A 266 1.06 -8.49 -9.56
CA VAL A 266 -0.27 -9.05 -9.27
C VAL A 266 -1.13 -8.06 -8.50
N ALA A 267 -0.63 -7.55 -7.37
CA ALA A 267 -1.36 -6.58 -6.56
C ALA A 267 -1.74 -5.32 -7.37
N SER A 268 -0.82 -4.86 -8.22
CA SER A 268 -1.05 -3.71 -9.10
C SER A 268 -2.11 -3.98 -10.17
N LYS A 269 -2.11 -5.18 -10.77
CA LYS A 269 -3.14 -5.62 -11.73
C LYS A 269 -4.51 -5.76 -11.06
N ILE A 270 -4.58 -6.32 -9.85
CA ILE A 270 -5.81 -6.40 -9.05
C ILE A 270 -6.33 -5.03 -8.63
N ASN A 271 -5.46 -4.04 -8.44
CA ASN A 271 -5.90 -2.67 -8.11
C ASN A 271 -6.16 -1.79 -9.34
N GLY A 272 -5.92 -2.28 -10.56
CA GLY A 272 -6.09 -1.49 -11.80
C GLY A 272 -4.96 -0.48 -12.07
N CYS A 273 -3.81 -0.61 -11.42
CA CYS A 273 -2.71 0.35 -11.50
C CYS A 273 -1.70 -0.01 -12.59
N ILE A 274 -1.90 0.53 -13.80
CA ILE A 274 -1.03 0.28 -14.97
C ILE A 274 0.44 0.68 -14.69
N TYR A 275 0.69 1.85 -14.10
CA TYR A 275 2.06 2.31 -13.82
C TYR A 275 2.83 1.35 -12.91
N CYS A 276 2.25 0.98 -11.77
CA CYS A 276 2.93 0.07 -10.85
C CYS A 276 3.09 -1.32 -11.48
N ALA A 277 2.07 -1.80 -12.18
CA ALA A 277 2.15 -3.08 -12.87
C ALA A 277 3.29 -3.07 -13.90
N SER A 278 3.49 -2.00 -14.67
CA SER A 278 4.57 -1.95 -15.66
C SER A 278 5.97 -2.01 -15.04
N VAL A 279 6.20 -1.24 -13.97
CA VAL A 279 7.48 -1.22 -13.24
C VAL A 279 7.81 -2.60 -12.67
N HIS A 280 6.85 -3.23 -11.99
CA HIS A 280 7.08 -4.48 -11.28
C HIS A 280 7.05 -5.70 -12.21
N ALA A 281 6.22 -5.68 -13.25
CA ALA A 281 6.23 -6.71 -14.28
C ALA A 281 7.57 -6.73 -15.04
N ARG A 282 8.10 -5.57 -15.45
CA ARG A 282 9.40 -5.50 -16.12
C ARG A 282 10.52 -6.10 -15.26
N LYS A 283 10.55 -5.77 -13.96
CA LYS A 283 11.52 -6.33 -13.01
C LYS A 283 11.32 -7.84 -12.80
N ALA A 284 10.08 -8.29 -12.61
CA ALA A 284 9.75 -9.71 -12.47
C ALA A 284 10.19 -10.50 -13.70
N ALA A 285 9.89 -10.01 -14.91
CA ALA A 285 10.28 -10.59 -16.19
C ALA A 285 11.81 -10.67 -16.34
N GLN A 286 12.52 -9.57 -16.07
CA GLN A 286 13.96 -9.49 -16.18
C GLN A 286 14.67 -10.45 -15.20
N LEU A 287 14.25 -10.46 -13.93
CA LEU A 287 14.90 -11.25 -12.88
C LEU A 287 14.56 -12.74 -12.98
N SER A 288 13.33 -13.08 -13.41
CA SER A 288 12.91 -14.47 -13.61
C SER A 288 13.41 -15.06 -14.93
N LYS A 289 13.75 -14.20 -15.91
CA LYS A 289 13.98 -14.57 -17.31
C LYS A 289 12.75 -15.22 -17.96
N GLN A 290 11.55 -14.82 -17.56
CA GLN A 290 10.27 -15.34 -18.07
C GLN A 290 9.33 -14.21 -18.55
N PRO A 291 9.73 -13.41 -19.55
CA PRO A 291 8.94 -12.26 -20.01
C PRO A 291 7.56 -12.64 -20.55
N GLU A 292 7.44 -13.79 -21.22
CA GLU A 292 6.16 -14.26 -21.77
C GLU A 292 5.17 -14.67 -20.67
N ALA A 293 5.65 -15.31 -19.61
CA ALA A 293 4.79 -15.70 -18.48
C ALA A 293 4.24 -14.48 -17.74
N VAL A 294 5.08 -13.44 -17.57
CA VAL A 294 4.66 -12.17 -16.99
C VAL A 294 3.72 -11.40 -17.93
N GLN A 295 3.97 -11.42 -19.24
CA GLN A 295 3.09 -10.77 -20.21
C GLN A 295 1.69 -11.42 -20.21
N ARG A 296 1.60 -12.76 -20.18
CA ARG A 296 0.30 -13.47 -20.07
C ARG A 296 -0.52 -13.03 -18.86
N LEU A 297 0.14 -12.76 -17.72
CA LEU A 297 -0.51 -12.22 -16.53
C LEU A 297 -1.06 -10.80 -16.78
N LEU A 298 -0.28 -9.94 -17.44
CA LEU A 298 -0.72 -8.57 -17.76
C LEU A 298 -1.88 -8.56 -18.78
N ASP A 299 -1.85 -9.47 -19.75
CA ASP A 299 -2.85 -9.62 -20.81
C ASP A 299 -4.17 -10.22 -20.29
N THR A 300 -4.23 -10.65 -19.03
CA THR A 300 -5.46 -11.18 -18.42
C THR A 300 -6.57 -10.13 -18.49
N PRO A 301 -7.72 -10.42 -19.14
CA PRO A 301 -8.85 -9.52 -19.22
C PRO A 301 -9.45 -9.19 -17.85
N ALA A 302 -10.12 -8.03 -17.73
CA ALA A 302 -10.84 -7.67 -16.51
C ALA A 302 -11.90 -8.74 -16.19
N GLY A 303 -11.95 -9.18 -14.93
CA GLY A 303 -12.82 -10.26 -14.45
C GLY A 303 -12.20 -11.66 -14.48
N ASP A 304 -11.15 -11.88 -15.27
CA ASP A 304 -10.52 -13.20 -15.42
C ASP A 304 -9.41 -13.45 -14.37
N ILE A 305 -9.01 -14.72 -14.22
CA ILE A 305 -8.05 -15.17 -13.21
C ILE A 305 -6.60 -15.04 -13.72
N LEU A 306 -5.77 -14.31 -12.97
CA LEU A 306 -4.38 -13.97 -13.35
C LEU A 306 -3.43 -15.17 -13.38
N SER A 307 -3.72 -16.23 -12.61
CA SER A 307 -2.83 -17.38 -12.45
C SER A 307 -2.96 -18.43 -13.55
N LEU A 308 -3.89 -18.25 -14.49
CA LEU A 308 -4.13 -19.20 -15.57
C LEU A 308 -2.87 -19.38 -16.45
N GLY A 309 -2.48 -20.63 -16.66
CA GLY A 309 -1.32 -20.98 -17.50
C GLY A 309 0.04 -20.67 -16.87
N GLN A 310 0.09 -20.52 -15.54
CA GLN A 310 1.33 -20.37 -14.77
C GLN A 310 1.76 -21.70 -14.15
N GLU A 311 3.06 -21.84 -13.87
CA GLU A 311 3.60 -22.99 -13.15
C GLU A 311 3.06 -23.07 -11.71
N PRO A 312 2.97 -24.26 -11.08
CA PRO A 312 2.26 -24.46 -9.82
C PRO A 312 2.66 -23.50 -8.69
N ARG A 313 3.95 -23.20 -8.55
CA ARG A 313 4.44 -22.25 -7.53
C ARG A 313 3.94 -20.83 -7.79
N TRP A 314 4.09 -20.34 -9.03
CA TRP A 314 3.63 -19.00 -9.40
C TRP A 314 2.11 -18.90 -9.34
N GLN A 315 1.38 -19.95 -9.72
CA GLN A 315 -0.06 -19.98 -9.58
C GLN A 315 -0.48 -19.76 -8.11
N ALA A 316 0.12 -20.49 -7.17
CA ALA A 316 -0.17 -20.32 -5.75
C ALA A 316 0.20 -18.91 -5.21
N GLU A 317 1.35 -18.38 -5.62
CA GLU A 317 1.78 -17.02 -5.24
C GLU A 317 0.83 -15.95 -5.81
N ILE A 318 0.44 -16.07 -7.09
CA ILE A 318 -0.48 -15.15 -7.76
C ILE A 318 -1.87 -15.21 -7.12
N ASP A 319 -2.42 -16.39 -6.88
CA ASP A 319 -3.74 -16.55 -6.26
C ASP A 319 -3.78 -15.97 -4.85
N PHE A 320 -2.73 -16.22 -4.05
CA PHE A 320 -2.60 -15.64 -2.72
C PHE A 320 -2.47 -14.11 -2.78
N SER A 321 -1.56 -13.58 -3.62
CA SER A 321 -1.36 -12.14 -3.77
C SER A 321 -2.62 -11.44 -4.27
N ALA A 322 -3.37 -12.05 -5.19
CA ALA A 322 -4.64 -11.51 -5.67
C ALA A 322 -5.70 -11.45 -4.57
N SER A 323 -5.83 -12.55 -3.81
CA SER A 323 -6.78 -12.65 -2.69
C SER A 323 -6.44 -11.67 -1.57
N LEU A 324 -5.15 -11.47 -1.26
CA LEU A 324 -4.71 -10.50 -0.27
C LEU A 324 -4.88 -9.06 -0.76
N SER A 325 -4.83 -8.82 -2.06
CA SER A 325 -4.96 -7.48 -2.65
C SER A 325 -6.40 -6.98 -2.72
N ALA A 326 -7.39 -7.87 -2.77
CA ALA A 326 -8.81 -7.51 -2.80
C ALA A 326 -9.25 -6.60 -1.63
N THR A 327 -10.37 -5.90 -1.80
CA THR A 327 -11.02 -5.12 -0.73
C THR A 327 -12.47 -5.58 -0.54
N PRO A 328 -12.83 -6.18 0.61
CA PRO A 328 -11.92 -6.62 1.68
C PRO A 328 -10.99 -7.76 1.22
N PRO A 329 -9.82 -7.98 1.85
CA PRO A 329 -8.93 -9.07 1.49
C PRO A 329 -9.56 -10.45 1.75
N THR A 330 -9.46 -11.37 0.79
CA THR A 330 -10.08 -12.71 0.84
C THR A 330 -9.08 -13.85 1.05
N ALA A 331 -7.78 -13.53 1.20
CA ALA A 331 -6.74 -14.54 1.45
C ALA A 331 -7.09 -15.43 2.65
N ASN A 332 -6.81 -16.73 2.58
CA ASN A 332 -7.27 -17.69 3.59
C ASN A 332 -6.20 -18.73 3.97
N GLN A 333 -6.52 -19.54 4.99
CA GLN A 333 -5.58 -20.52 5.56
C GLN A 333 -5.18 -21.61 4.57
N GLN A 334 -6.10 -22.03 3.67
CA GLN A 334 -5.83 -23.06 2.68
C GLN A 334 -4.74 -22.62 1.70
N GLN A 335 -4.71 -21.35 1.32
CA GLN A 335 -3.66 -20.80 0.47
C GLN A 335 -2.29 -20.80 1.16
N ILE A 336 -2.22 -20.45 2.45
CA ILE A 336 -0.97 -20.57 3.23
C ILE A 336 -0.51 -22.03 3.30
N SER A 337 -1.41 -22.97 3.55
CA SER A 337 -1.08 -24.40 3.57
C SER A 337 -0.53 -24.87 2.23
N GLY A 338 -1.18 -24.50 1.11
CA GLY A 338 -0.69 -24.84 -0.23
C GLY A 338 0.69 -24.24 -0.55
N LEU A 339 0.95 -23.00 -0.13
CA LEU A 339 2.28 -22.39 -0.27
C LEU A 339 3.35 -23.13 0.57
N ARG A 340 3.01 -23.59 1.78
CA ARG A 340 3.90 -24.40 2.61
C ARG A 340 4.17 -25.78 1.99
N GLU A 341 3.17 -26.41 1.38
CA GLU A 341 3.33 -27.68 0.65
C GLU A 341 4.27 -27.53 -0.56
N LEU A 342 4.31 -26.34 -1.16
CA LEU A 342 5.26 -25.94 -2.20
C LEU A 342 6.63 -25.51 -1.65
N GLY A 343 6.85 -25.64 -0.34
CA GLY A 343 8.12 -25.45 0.33
C GLY A 343 8.42 -24.02 0.78
N LEU A 344 7.46 -23.08 0.74
CA LEU A 344 7.69 -21.74 1.27
C LEU A 344 7.82 -21.78 2.80
N SER A 345 8.95 -21.28 3.29
CA SER A 345 9.21 -21.01 4.70
C SER A 345 8.39 -19.82 5.23
N ASP A 346 8.26 -19.68 6.55
CA ASP A 346 7.58 -18.52 7.15
C ASP A 346 8.25 -17.19 6.81
N LEU A 347 9.57 -17.18 6.54
CA LEU A 347 10.28 -15.99 6.04
C LEU A 347 9.86 -15.66 4.60
N GLU A 348 9.72 -16.66 3.73
CA GLU A 348 9.24 -16.46 2.36
C GLU A 348 7.76 -16.05 2.33
N LEU A 349 6.93 -16.62 3.20
CA LEU A 349 5.53 -16.21 3.35
C LEU A 349 5.42 -14.78 3.88
N LEU A 350 6.26 -14.40 4.85
CA LEU A 350 6.35 -13.02 5.34
C LEU A 350 6.73 -12.06 4.20
N ASP A 351 7.75 -12.40 3.41
CA ASP A 351 8.18 -11.61 2.27
C ASP A 351 7.06 -11.48 1.22
N LEU A 352 6.31 -12.56 0.94
CA LEU A 352 5.18 -12.55 0.01
C LEU A 352 4.04 -11.65 0.50
N VAL A 353 3.69 -11.76 1.79
CA VAL A 353 2.68 -10.91 2.45
C VAL A 353 3.10 -9.44 2.39
N GLN A 354 4.32 -9.12 2.81
CA GLN A 354 4.83 -7.75 2.83
C GLN A 354 4.91 -7.15 1.42
N SER A 355 5.45 -7.91 0.46
CA SER A 355 5.55 -7.48 -0.94
C SER A 355 4.17 -7.21 -1.54
N THR A 356 3.19 -8.08 -1.29
CA THR A 356 1.81 -7.86 -1.77
C THR A 356 1.15 -6.68 -1.08
N ALA A 357 1.18 -6.64 0.26
CA ALA A 357 0.48 -5.65 1.06
C ALA A 357 0.99 -4.24 0.80
N PHE A 358 2.30 -4.04 0.57
CA PHE A 358 2.87 -2.73 0.30
C PHE A 358 2.23 -2.05 -0.93
N PHE A 359 1.79 -2.82 -1.93
CA PHE A 359 1.11 -2.28 -3.11
C PHE A 359 -0.33 -1.84 -2.84
N ALA A 360 -0.94 -2.29 -1.74
CA ALA A 360 -2.16 -1.65 -1.27
C ALA A 360 -1.94 -0.19 -0.85
N TRP A 361 -0.73 0.17 -0.41
CA TRP A 361 -0.35 1.55 -0.18
C TRP A 361 0.03 2.25 -1.50
N ALA A 362 0.99 1.68 -2.23
CA ALA A 362 1.54 2.31 -3.43
C ALA A 362 0.50 2.54 -4.53
N ASN A 363 -0.32 1.53 -4.87
CA ASN A 363 -1.29 1.65 -5.96
C ASN A 363 -2.34 2.71 -5.65
N ARG A 364 -2.83 2.78 -4.41
CA ARG A 364 -3.84 3.76 -3.99
C ARG A 364 -3.33 5.19 -4.17
N LEU A 365 -2.08 5.46 -3.80
CA LEU A 365 -1.49 6.79 -4.02
C LEU A 365 -1.30 7.09 -5.52
N MET A 366 -0.74 6.14 -6.26
CA MET A 366 -0.46 6.30 -7.69
C MET A 366 -1.72 6.50 -8.53
N LEU A 367 -2.83 5.88 -8.16
CA LEU A 367 -4.11 5.95 -8.87
C LEU A 367 -4.96 7.17 -8.51
N THR A 368 -4.74 7.75 -7.32
CA THR A 368 -5.64 8.80 -6.81
C THR A 368 -5.01 10.18 -6.69
N LEU A 369 -3.68 10.27 -6.89
CA LEU A 369 -2.95 11.53 -6.89
C LEU A 369 -2.44 11.95 -8.28
N GLY A 370 -2.70 11.15 -9.31
CA GLY A 370 -2.19 11.36 -10.66
C GLY A 370 -2.44 10.16 -11.56
N GLU A 371 -1.79 10.16 -12.72
CA GLU A 371 -2.01 9.16 -13.76
C GLU A 371 -0.77 8.89 -14.62
N PRO A 372 -0.66 7.70 -15.24
CA PRO A 372 0.43 7.38 -16.14
C PRO A 372 0.29 8.02 -17.52
N PHE A 373 1.43 8.24 -18.18
CA PHE A 373 1.49 8.59 -19.61
C PHE A 373 2.60 7.79 -20.33
N GLU A 374 2.48 7.64 -21.63
CA GLU A 374 3.48 7.03 -22.50
C GLU A 374 4.63 8.02 -22.76
N GLN A 375 5.89 7.58 -22.62
CA GLN A 375 7.08 8.44 -22.78
C GLN A 375 7.43 8.73 -24.24
#